data_AF-A0A7X8RBM4-F1
#
_entry.id   AF-A0A7X8RBM4-F1
#
_cell.length_a   1.000
_cell.length_b   1.000
_cell.length_c   1.000
_cell.angle_alpha   90.00
_cell.angle_beta   90.00
_cell.angle_gamma   90.00
#
_symmetry.space_group_name_H-M   'P 1'
#
loop_
_entity.id
_entity.type
_entity.pdbx_description
1 polymer ?
#
loop_
_entity_poly.entity_id
_entity_poly.type
_entity_poly.pdbx_seq_one_letter_code
_entity_poly.pdbx_strand_id
1 'polypeptide(L)'
;MIFKRTLIIFAILISIFGFCNSALAYSGNTGDVTPTPNMIAIYYPETWSNGECTWDFTQSQWNYIPKTAEIGAVQLIWNMIPSSGYSGAHVALFNSDYSTGYYMPNNILTNAFEGEPFHQVFKCKFWVEQKQYPGQALYCVPKLLVYYDLP
;
A
#
# COMPACT_ATOMS: atom_id res chain seq x y z
N MET A 1 37.16 22.76 43.92
CA MET A 1 36.29 23.52 42.98
C MET A 1 36.15 22.89 41.58
N ILE A 2 36.79 21.73 41.31
CA ILE A 2 36.78 21.06 40.00
C ILE A 2 35.59 20.07 39.85
N PHE A 3 35.20 19.40 40.94
CA PHE A 3 34.11 18.41 40.94
C PHE A 3 32.72 18.95 40.57
N LYS A 4 32.42 20.22 40.88
CA LYS A 4 31.12 20.85 40.52
C LYS A 4 30.97 21.14 39.03
N ARG A 5 32.09 21.37 38.31
CA ARG A 5 32.04 21.67 36.87
C ARG A 5 31.83 20.42 36.02
N THR A 6 32.41 19.28 36.42
CA THR A 6 32.26 18.00 35.71
C THR A 6 30.83 17.45 35.80
N LEU A 7 30.15 17.63 36.93
CA LEU A 7 28.77 17.16 37.11
C LEU A 7 27.75 17.91 36.23
N ILE A 8 27.95 19.22 36.04
CA ILE A 8 27.08 20.07 35.23
C ILE A 8 27.21 19.73 33.74
N ILE A 9 28.43 19.45 33.26
CA ILE A 9 28.66 19.05 31.87
C ILE A 9 28.03 17.69 31.56
N PHE A 10 28.07 16.75 32.52
CA PHE A 10 27.46 15.42 32.36
C PHE A 10 25.92 15.49 32.34
N ALA A 11 25.32 16.36 33.17
CA ALA A 11 23.87 16.59 33.16
C ALA A 11 23.38 17.24 31.85
N ILE A 12 24.15 18.17 31.28
CA ILE A 12 23.85 18.83 30.00
C ILE A 12 23.97 17.83 28.83
N LEU A 13 24.97 16.94 28.85
CA LEU A 13 25.11 15.88 27.85
C LEU A 13 23.95 14.87 27.91
N ILE A 14 23.49 14.49 29.10
CA ILE A 14 22.32 13.61 29.26
C ILE A 14 21.04 14.28 28.76
N SER A 15 20.90 15.62 28.90
CA SER A 15 19.75 16.33 28.31
C SER A 15 19.84 16.51 26.79
N ILE A 16 21.04 16.45 26.19
CA ILE A 16 21.22 16.52 24.72
C ILE A 16 21.05 15.12 24.08
N PHE A 17 21.41 14.05 24.79
CA PHE A 17 21.24 12.65 24.32
C PHE A 17 19.95 11.97 24.84
N GLY A 18 19.21 12.59 25.76
CA GLY A 18 17.99 12.04 26.37
C GLY A 18 16.71 12.23 25.55
N PHE A 19 16.78 12.92 24.42
CA PHE A 19 15.68 13.02 23.46
C PHE A 19 15.97 12.23 22.18
N CYS A 20 16.41 10.98 22.31
CA CYS A 20 15.85 9.97 21.41
C CYS A 20 14.42 9.72 21.90
N ASN A 21 13.53 10.67 21.61
CA ASN A 21 12.14 10.31 21.43
C ASN A 21 12.18 9.21 20.36
N SER A 22 12.00 7.95 20.76
CA SER A 22 11.15 7.10 19.95
C SER A 22 9.83 7.87 19.88
N ALA A 23 9.72 8.78 18.91
CA ALA A 23 8.42 9.19 18.43
C ALA A 23 7.69 7.86 18.26
N LEU A 24 6.67 7.66 19.07
CA LEU A 24 5.73 6.58 18.85
C LEU A 24 5.23 6.84 17.44
N ALA A 25 5.84 6.19 16.45
CA ALA A 25 5.37 6.20 15.09
C ALA A 25 3.95 5.68 15.19
N TYR A 26 2.98 6.59 15.14
CA TYR A 26 1.59 6.23 15.21
C TYR A 26 1.28 5.61 13.85
N SER A 27 1.52 4.30 13.75
CA SER A 27 1.21 3.54 12.55
C SER A 27 -0.29 3.25 12.54
N GLY A 28 -1.00 3.82 11.57
CA GLY A 28 -2.41 3.50 11.33
C GLY A 28 -2.58 2.59 10.13
N ASN A 29 -3.78 2.04 9.95
CA ASN A 29 -4.15 1.39 8.69
C ASN A 29 -5.55 1.83 8.25
N THR A 30 -5.80 1.76 6.95
CA THR A 30 -7.06 2.18 6.33
C THR A 30 -8.22 1.19 6.51
N GLY A 31 -7.93 -0.04 6.99
CA GLY A 31 -8.79 -1.20 6.80
C GLY A 31 -8.92 -1.60 5.32
N ASP A 32 -9.76 -2.61 5.06
CA ASP A 32 -10.09 -3.12 3.73
C ASP A 32 -10.82 -2.06 2.89
N VAL A 33 -10.11 -1.36 2.00
CA VAL A 33 -10.72 -0.40 1.09
C VAL A 33 -11.14 -1.09 -0.21
N THR A 34 -12.38 -0.88 -0.64
CA THR A 34 -12.88 -1.38 -1.93
C THR A 34 -12.61 -0.35 -3.04
N PRO A 35 -12.09 -0.76 -4.21
CA PRO A 35 -11.82 0.16 -5.31
C PRO A 35 -13.09 0.54 -6.07
N THR A 36 -12.94 1.53 -6.96
CA THR A 36 -13.90 1.85 -8.01
C THR A 36 -13.27 1.64 -9.40
N PRO A 37 -13.87 0.84 -10.30
CA PRO A 37 -14.90 -0.17 -10.02
C PRO A 37 -14.40 -1.22 -9.02
N ASN A 38 -15.31 -1.96 -8.39
CA ASN A 38 -14.97 -2.97 -7.38
C ASN A 38 -14.45 -4.29 -7.96
N MET A 39 -14.49 -4.44 -9.29
CA MET A 39 -13.96 -5.59 -10.01
C MET A 39 -13.55 -5.19 -11.43
N ILE A 40 -12.60 -5.92 -11.98
CA ILE A 40 -12.11 -5.77 -13.36
C ILE A 40 -12.06 -7.14 -14.03
N ALA A 41 -12.14 -7.18 -15.35
CA ALA A 41 -12.24 -8.42 -16.12
C ALA A 41 -11.14 -8.58 -17.17
N ILE A 42 -10.79 -9.84 -17.45
CA ILE A 42 -10.11 -10.26 -18.69
C ILE A 42 -10.97 -11.29 -19.42
N TYR A 43 -10.78 -11.38 -20.73
CA TYR A 43 -11.45 -12.37 -21.56
C TYR A 43 -10.48 -13.41 -22.14
N TYR A 44 -9.22 -13.02 -22.32
CA TYR A 44 -8.16 -13.84 -22.91
C TYR A 44 -6.96 -13.92 -21.96
N PRO A 45 -6.22 -15.04 -21.94
CA PRO A 45 -4.97 -15.12 -21.19
C PRO A 45 -3.94 -14.18 -21.81
N GLU A 46 -2.84 -13.96 -21.10
CA GLU A 46 -1.70 -13.18 -21.55
C GLU A 46 -2.02 -11.72 -21.91
N THR A 47 -3.13 -11.19 -21.40
CA THR A 47 -3.58 -9.81 -21.61
C THR A 47 -3.95 -9.16 -20.29
N TRP A 48 -3.58 -7.89 -20.14
CA TRP A 48 -4.03 -7.07 -19.01
C TRP A 48 -5.54 -6.89 -19.03
N SER A 49 -6.11 -6.71 -17.85
CA SER A 49 -7.50 -6.37 -17.62
C SER A 49 -8.02 -5.23 -18.51
N ASN A 50 -9.26 -5.38 -18.93
CA ASN A 50 -10.04 -4.32 -19.55
C ASN A 50 -10.37 -3.29 -18.45
N GLY A 51 -9.62 -2.20 -18.45
CA GLY A 51 -9.70 -1.16 -17.42
C GLY A 51 -8.81 -1.43 -16.20
N GLU A 52 -9.05 -0.65 -15.16
CA GLU A 52 -8.30 -0.61 -13.91
C GLU A 52 -9.26 -0.41 -12.71
N CYS A 53 -8.89 -0.94 -11.56
CA CYS A 53 -9.51 -0.63 -10.27
C CYS A 53 -8.75 0.50 -9.61
N THR A 54 -9.45 1.47 -9.02
CA THR A 54 -8.81 2.65 -8.43
C THR A 54 -9.19 2.84 -6.96
N TRP A 55 -8.19 3.12 -6.11
CA TRP A 55 -8.38 3.65 -4.76
C TRP A 55 -7.87 5.08 -4.70
N ASP A 56 -8.73 6.00 -4.32
CA ASP A 56 -8.40 7.43 -4.27
C ASP A 56 -8.30 7.89 -2.81
N PHE A 57 -7.05 7.96 -2.31
CA PHE A 57 -6.73 8.44 -0.96
C PHE A 57 -6.60 9.97 -0.90
N THR A 58 -6.86 10.67 -2.00
CA THR A 58 -6.87 12.15 -2.03
C THR A 58 -8.23 12.72 -1.57
N GLN A 59 -9.27 11.89 -1.55
CA GLN A 59 -10.64 12.31 -1.23
C GLN A 59 -10.83 12.72 0.23
N SER A 60 -11.90 13.49 0.47
CA SER A 60 -12.20 14.10 1.77
C SER A 60 -12.38 13.09 2.91
N GLN A 61 -12.83 11.87 2.63
CA GLN A 61 -12.97 10.81 3.63
C GLN A 61 -11.65 10.46 4.31
N TRP A 62 -10.50 10.77 3.70
CA TRP A 62 -9.17 10.48 4.22
C TRP A 62 -8.52 11.67 4.94
N ASN A 63 -9.19 12.81 5.03
CA ASN A 63 -8.60 14.04 5.60
C ASN A 63 -8.29 13.96 7.11
N TYR A 64 -8.71 12.90 7.80
CA TYR A 64 -8.28 12.62 9.18
C TYR A 64 -6.82 12.15 9.26
N ILE A 65 -6.25 11.70 8.14
CA ILE A 65 -4.83 11.37 8.00
C ILE A 65 -4.10 12.65 7.56
N PRO A 66 -3.01 13.05 8.24
CA PRO A 66 -2.23 14.23 7.87
C PRO A 66 -1.66 14.14 6.45
N LYS A 67 -1.57 15.29 5.75
CA LYS A 67 -0.97 15.38 4.40
C LYS A 67 0.50 14.99 4.34
N THR A 68 1.18 14.98 5.48
CA THR A 68 2.58 14.57 5.64
C THR A 68 2.74 13.07 5.94
N ALA A 69 1.64 12.31 6.05
CA ALA A 69 1.72 10.87 6.27
C ALA A 69 2.35 10.18 5.06
N GLU A 70 3.22 9.22 5.35
CA GLU A 70 3.91 8.40 4.36
C GLU A 70 3.43 6.96 4.49
N ILE A 71 3.52 6.21 3.40
CA ILE A 71 3.18 4.79 3.38
C ILE A 71 4.31 4.02 4.05
N GLY A 72 3.97 3.18 5.02
CA GLY A 72 4.91 2.21 5.62
C GLY A 72 4.83 0.86 4.92
N ALA A 73 3.60 0.42 4.57
CA ALA A 73 3.39 -0.84 3.87
C ALA A 73 2.01 -0.88 3.18
N VAL A 74 1.85 -1.81 2.26
CA VAL A 74 0.58 -2.09 1.57
C VAL A 74 0.27 -3.58 1.55
N GLN A 75 -1.01 -3.92 1.57
CA GLN A 75 -1.48 -5.29 1.41
C GLN A 75 -2.62 -5.31 0.40
N LEU A 76 -2.42 -6.05 -0.70
CA LEU A 76 -3.45 -6.27 -1.70
C LEU A 76 -4.08 -7.64 -1.48
N ILE A 77 -5.38 -7.66 -1.20
CA ILE A 77 -6.17 -8.88 -1.06
C ILE A 77 -7.00 -9.03 -2.31
N TRP A 78 -6.91 -10.15 -3.02
CA TRP A 78 -7.65 -10.34 -4.26
C TRP A 78 -8.22 -11.74 -4.40
N ASN A 79 -9.38 -11.82 -5.05
CA ASN A 79 -10.05 -13.06 -5.37
C ASN A 79 -10.43 -13.07 -6.86
N MET A 80 -10.46 -14.27 -7.44
CA MET A 80 -10.83 -14.46 -8.83
C MET A 80 -12.19 -15.13 -8.95
N ILE A 81 -13.00 -14.71 -9.92
CA ILE A 81 -14.33 -15.27 -10.20
C ILE A 81 -14.43 -15.59 -11.70
N PRO A 82 -14.63 -16.86 -12.09
CA PRO A 82 -14.67 -18.05 -11.23
C PRO A 82 -13.33 -18.32 -10.52
N SER A 83 -13.37 -19.06 -9.42
CA SER A 83 -12.18 -19.38 -8.61
C SER A 83 -11.28 -20.46 -9.22
N SER A 84 -11.67 -21.03 -10.36
CA SER A 84 -10.95 -22.07 -11.10
C SER A 84 -10.99 -21.81 -12.61
N GLY A 85 -10.25 -22.61 -13.38
CA GLY A 85 -10.19 -22.49 -14.84
C GLY A 85 -9.17 -21.44 -15.34
N TYR A 86 -8.20 -21.07 -14.50
CA TYR A 86 -7.06 -20.22 -14.83
C TYR A 86 -5.81 -20.65 -14.06
N SER A 87 -4.63 -20.23 -14.51
CA SER A 87 -3.36 -20.40 -13.78
C SER A 87 -2.41 -19.21 -14.05
N GLY A 88 -1.40 -19.05 -13.21
CA GLY A 88 -0.41 -17.97 -13.31
C GLY A 88 -1.07 -16.59 -13.21
N ALA A 89 -1.90 -16.36 -12.19
CA ALA A 89 -2.52 -15.06 -11.97
C ALA A 89 -1.52 -14.06 -11.39
N HIS A 90 -1.50 -12.88 -12.00
CA HIS A 90 -0.62 -11.77 -11.63
C HIS A 90 -1.47 -10.52 -11.46
N VAL A 91 -1.45 -9.96 -10.27
CA VAL A 91 -2.15 -8.71 -9.95
C VAL A 91 -1.09 -7.66 -9.66
N ALA A 92 -1.17 -6.52 -10.32
CA ALA A 92 -0.22 -5.43 -10.16
C ALA A 92 -0.90 -4.19 -9.58
N LEU A 93 -0.21 -3.52 -8.68
CA LEU A 93 -0.60 -2.25 -8.09
C LEU A 93 0.37 -1.18 -8.56
N PHE A 94 -0.17 -0.02 -8.91
CA PHE A 94 0.56 1.13 -9.44
C PHE A 94 0.15 2.39 -8.69
N ASN A 95 1.05 3.38 -8.67
CA ASN A 95 0.66 4.74 -8.35
C ASN A 95 -0.14 5.39 -9.50
N SER A 96 -0.63 6.61 -9.29
CA SER A 96 -1.61 7.27 -10.18
C SER A 96 -1.12 7.39 -11.62
N ASP A 97 0.17 7.62 -11.79
CA ASP A 97 0.79 7.98 -13.06
C ASP A 97 1.50 6.79 -13.72
N TYR A 98 1.36 5.59 -13.14
CA TYR A 98 2.04 4.37 -13.59
C TYR A 98 3.58 4.46 -13.56
N SER A 99 4.14 5.42 -12.83
CA SER A 99 5.60 5.59 -12.71
C SER A 99 6.23 4.55 -11.78
N THR A 100 5.46 4.09 -10.78
CA THR A 100 5.84 3.02 -9.85
C THR A 100 4.80 1.91 -9.93
N GLY A 101 5.24 0.65 -10.04
CA GLY A 101 4.33 -0.49 -10.10
C GLY A 101 4.98 -1.80 -9.67
N TYR A 102 4.20 -2.65 -8.99
CA TYR A 102 4.67 -3.93 -8.45
C TYR A 102 3.64 -5.03 -8.62
N TYR A 103 4.12 -6.25 -8.88
CA TYR A 103 3.30 -7.44 -8.73
C TYR A 103 3.04 -7.70 -7.26
N MET A 104 1.77 -7.81 -6.91
CA MET A 104 1.30 -7.91 -5.54
C MET A 104 0.93 -9.37 -5.21
N PRO A 105 1.66 -10.00 -4.29
CA PRO A 105 1.27 -11.31 -3.77
C PRO A 105 -0.09 -11.22 -3.07
N ASN A 106 -0.91 -12.28 -3.18
CA ASN A 106 -2.24 -12.27 -2.58
C ASN A 106 -2.15 -12.25 -1.05
N ASN A 107 -2.79 -11.27 -0.43
CA ASN A 107 -2.96 -11.19 1.01
C ASN A 107 -1.62 -11.22 1.79
N ILE A 108 -0.58 -10.60 1.23
CA ILE A 108 0.73 -10.47 1.85
C ILE A 108 1.06 -8.98 1.96
N LEU A 109 1.55 -8.58 3.13
CA LEU A 109 2.03 -7.23 3.40
C LEU A 109 3.38 -7.02 2.71
N THR A 110 3.54 -5.89 2.01
CA THR A 110 4.79 -5.53 1.31
C THR A 110 5.14 -4.07 1.56
N ASN A 111 6.42 -3.73 1.44
CA ASN A 111 6.92 -2.37 1.54
C ASN A 111 7.10 -1.71 0.15
N ALA A 112 6.33 -2.17 -0.85
CA ALA A 112 6.48 -1.78 -2.25
C ALA A 112 6.38 -0.26 -2.48
N PHE A 113 5.60 0.44 -1.65
CA PHE A 113 5.40 1.89 -1.74
C PHE A 113 5.90 2.62 -0.49
N GLU A 114 6.82 2.01 0.26
CA GLU A 114 7.37 2.60 1.50
C GLU A 114 8.00 3.98 1.23
N GLY A 115 7.64 4.97 2.05
CA GLY A 115 8.10 6.36 1.94
C GLY A 115 7.37 7.20 0.88
N GLU A 116 6.44 6.61 0.10
CA GLU A 116 5.59 7.41 -0.78
C GLU A 116 4.50 8.15 0.00
N PRO A 117 3.97 9.28 -0.51
CA PRO A 117 2.87 9.99 0.15
C PRO A 117 1.63 9.10 0.31
N PHE A 118 0.97 9.14 1.47
CA PHE A 118 -0.28 8.42 1.69
C PHE A 118 -1.41 8.94 0.79
N HIS A 119 -1.51 10.27 0.63
CA HIS A 119 -2.56 10.91 -0.16
C HIS A 119 -2.27 10.84 -1.66
N GLN A 120 -2.47 9.67 -2.23
CA GLN A 120 -2.31 9.41 -3.65
C GLN A 120 -3.43 8.51 -4.19
N VAL A 121 -3.37 8.23 -5.48
CA VAL A 121 -4.30 7.31 -6.15
C VAL A 121 -3.55 6.03 -6.49
N PHE A 122 -4.09 4.89 -6.07
CA PHE A 122 -3.60 3.58 -6.47
C PHE A 122 -4.45 3.01 -7.60
N LYS A 123 -3.79 2.35 -8.55
CA LYS A 123 -4.42 1.67 -9.68
C LYS A 123 -4.04 0.20 -9.69
N CYS A 124 -5.00 -0.67 -9.95
CA CYS A 124 -4.78 -2.11 -10.03
C CYS A 124 -5.18 -2.65 -11.41
N LYS A 125 -4.33 -3.52 -11.95
CA LYS A 125 -4.60 -4.32 -13.13
C LYS A 125 -4.21 -5.77 -12.87
N PHE A 126 -4.80 -6.70 -13.59
CA PHE A 126 -4.41 -8.11 -13.50
C PHE A 126 -4.33 -8.76 -14.88
N TRP A 127 -3.59 -9.85 -14.95
CA TRP A 127 -3.53 -10.76 -16.09
C TRP A 127 -3.31 -12.20 -15.60
N VAL A 128 -3.50 -13.19 -16.47
CA VAL A 128 -3.24 -14.60 -16.17
C VAL A 128 -2.47 -15.25 -17.31
N GLU A 129 -1.61 -16.21 -17.00
CA GLU A 129 -0.85 -16.97 -18.01
C GLU A 129 -1.74 -17.92 -18.80
N GLN A 130 -2.67 -18.61 -18.14
CA GLN A 130 -3.55 -19.57 -18.81
C GLN A 130 -4.99 -19.41 -18.36
N LYS A 131 -5.90 -19.72 -19.29
CA LYS A 131 -7.35 -19.70 -19.06
C LYS A 131 -8.03 -20.80 -19.88
N GLN A 132 -8.80 -21.64 -19.20
CA GLN A 132 -9.43 -22.83 -19.79
C GLN A 132 -10.50 -22.48 -20.83
N TYR A 133 -11.22 -21.37 -20.63
CA TYR A 133 -12.31 -20.93 -21.51
C TYR A 133 -12.09 -19.51 -22.02
N PRO A 134 -11.19 -19.27 -23.00
CA PRO A 134 -11.01 -17.96 -23.62
C PRO A 134 -12.33 -17.40 -24.16
N GLY A 135 -12.54 -16.07 -24.04
CA GLY A 135 -13.78 -15.40 -24.43
C GLY A 135 -14.84 -15.28 -23.32
N GLN A 136 -14.79 -16.11 -22.27
CA GLN A 136 -15.61 -15.90 -21.06
C GLN A 136 -14.95 -14.87 -20.11
N ALA A 137 -15.71 -14.13 -19.31
CA ALA A 137 -15.10 -13.20 -18.37
C ALA A 137 -14.48 -13.94 -17.17
N LEU A 138 -13.22 -13.63 -16.85
CA LEU A 138 -12.62 -13.90 -15.54
C LEU A 138 -12.47 -12.56 -14.84
N TYR A 139 -12.98 -12.45 -13.62
CA TYR A 139 -12.97 -11.24 -12.83
C TYR A 139 -11.93 -11.31 -11.72
N CYS A 140 -11.27 -10.19 -11.45
CA CYS A 140 -10.51 -9.97 -10.22
C CYS A 140 -11.28 -8.99 -9.34
N VAL A 141 -11.43 -9.33 -8.06
CA VAL A 141 -12.08 -8.50 -7.03
C VAL A 141 -11.02 -8.15 -5.98
N PRO A 142 -10.31 -7.01 -6.14
CA PRO A 142 -9.24 -6.63 -5.23
C PRO A 142 -9.75 -5.71 -4.11
N LYS A 143 -9.03 -5.72 -2.99
CA LYS A 143 -9.12 -4.78 -1.87
C LYS A 143 -7.72 -4.35 -1.47
N LEU A 144 -7.58 -3.13 -1.01
CA LEU A 144 -6.30 -2.56 -0.61
C LEU A 144 -6.36 -2.10 0.85
N LEU A 145 -5.33 -2.49 1.61
CA LEU A 145 -5.03 -1.93 2.92
C LEU A 145 -3.73 -1.16 2.79
N VAL A 146 -3.71 0.07 3.29
CA VAL A 146 -2.51 0.90 3.35
C VAL A 146 -2.19 1.15 4.82
N TYR A 147 -0.96 0.81 5.20
CA TYR A 147 -0.36 1.15 6.48
C TYR A 147 0.43 2.42 6.28
N TYR A 148 0.25 3.38 7.19
CA TYR A 148 0.88 4.68 7.09
C TYR A 148 1.56 5.04 8.39
N ASP A 149 2.66 5.76 8.26
CA ASP A 149 3.43 6.32 9.35
C ASP A 149 3.22 7.83 9.40
N LEU A 150 3.11 8.36 10.62
CA LEU A 150 3.09 9.78 10.87
C LEU A 150 4.50 10.25 11.25
N PRO A 151 5.00 11.36 10.67
CA PRO A 151 6.28 11.94 11.05
C PRO A 151 6.29 12.51 12.47
#